data_AF-W8BAF1-F1
#
_entry.id   AF-W8BAF1-F1
#
_cell.length_a   1.000
_cell.length_b   1.000
_cell.length_c   1.000
_cell.angle_alpha   90.00
_cell.angle_beta   90.00
_cell.angle_gamma   90.00
#
_symmetry.space_group_name_H-M   'P 1'
#
loop_
_entity.id
_entity.type
_entity.pdbx_description
1 polymer ?
#
loop_
_entity_poly.entity_id
_entity_poly.type
_entity_poly.pdbx_seq_one_letter_code
_entity_poly.pdbx_strand_id
1 'polypeptide(L)'
;MALVNYDSSCSSDEQEETNLETFEAPKSKMPKLSETAEDKKALPCAVSLLGAKNTGDVVHNAHADDPTEHDGRVRSFKHERGNWATYVYIKAMSDQLEDMQEVSQGALAGVVDCLHAIEDLHISLSRTVVLQYHHIDSFVESLRTTLEVSGSFSISLRRLHIYTNAERTRTFIALKVDDMYFEKVHQLMAKVDGVMKEYRLQLFYEEPSFHISFMWCLGDKVAVLNEHLDTLKSAINVVLGDSEAISLFIHEINCKSGNKEFVFKLK
;
A
#
# COMPACT_ATOMS: atom_id res chain seq x y z
N MET A 1 9.41 -14.48 -16.38
CA MET A 1 8.60 -13.25 -16.37
C MET A 1 9.25 -12.34 -15.35
N ALA A 2 9.58 -11.11 -15.72
CA ALA A 2 10.18 -10.16 -14.77
C ALA A 2 9.19 -9.90 -13.63
N LEU A 3 9.66 -10.03 -12.39
CA LEU A 3 8.88 -9.76 -11.19
C LEU A 3 8.55 -8.26 -11.12
N VAL A 4 7.31 -7.98 -10.75
CA VAL A 4 6.78 -6.62 -10.66
C VAL A 4 7.23 -6.02 -9.33
N ASN A 5 8.02 -4.94 -9.37
CA ASN A 5 8.39 -4.19 -8.17
C ASN A 5 7.13 -3.48 -7.62
N TYR A 6 6.75 -3.81 -6.39
CA TYR A 6 5.65 -3.16 -5.66
C TYR A 6 6.21 -2.34 -4.53
N ASP A 7 5.98 -1.03 -4.47
CA ASP A 7 6.51 -0.18 -3.40
C ASP A 7 5.86 -0.41 -2.05
N SER A 8 6.73 -0.67 -1.05
CA SER A 8 6.33 -0.96 0.34
C SER A 8 6.15 0.30 1.19
N SER A 9 6.19 1.50 0.60
CA SER A 9 5.94 2.76 1.31
C SER A 9 4.49 2.89 1.80
N CYS A 10 3.64 1.95 1.41
CA CYS A 10 2.21 1.97 1.62
C CYS A 10 1.76 1.32 2.94
N SER A 11 2.66 0.78 3.77
CA SER A 11 2.38 -0.03 4.97
C SER A 11 3.04 0.51 6.25
N SER A 12 2.57 1.63 6.81
CA SER A 12 3.11 2.23 8.05
C SER A 12 1.98 2.41 9.06
N ASP A 13 1.83 1.48 9.99
CA ASP A 13 0.92 1.56 11.14
C ASP A 13 1.73 1.79 12.43
N GLU A 14 1.28 2.70 13.29
CA GLU A 14 1.70 2.80 14.70
C GLU A 14 0.56 2.24 15.57
N GLN A 15 0.82 1.23 16.41
CA GLN A 15 -0.15 0.75 17.41
C GLN A 15 0.51 0.43 18.74
N GLU A 16 -0.04 1.01 19.81
CA GLU A 16 0.23 0.67 21.22
C GLU A 16 -0.63 -0.52 21.68
N GLU A 17 -0.04 -1.38 22.50
CA GLU A 17 -0.66 -2.61 22.99
C GLU A 17 -1.71 -2.38 24.09
N THR A 18 -2.86 -3.05 23.96
CA THR A 18 -3.73 -3.30 25.12
C THR A 18 -4.18 -4.78 25.16
N ASN A 19 -4.01 -5.36 26.35
CA ASN A 19 -4.24 -6.77 26.71
C ASN A 19 -5.70 -7.21 26.55
N LEU A 20 -5.95 -8.38 25.93
CA LEU A 20 -7.24 -9.08 25.95
C LEU A 20 -7.25 -10.20 27.01
N GLU A 21 -8.13 -10.09 27.99
CA GLU A 21 -8.51 -11.18 28.89
C GLU A 21 -9.56 -12.11 28.24
N THR A 22 -9.40 -13.40 28.52
CA THR A 22 -10.12 -14.54 27.95
C THR A 22 -11.42 -14.80 28.71
N PHE A 23 -12.54 -15.08 28.02
CA PHE A 23 -13.74 -15.63 28.64
C PHE A 23 -14.25 -16.89 27.92
N GLU A 24 -14.44 -17.95 28.72
CA GLU A 24 -14.89 -19.29 28.35
C GLU A 24 -16.39 -19.38 28.04
N ALA A 25 -16.75 -20.32 27.17
CA ALA A 25 -18.12 -20.64 26.77
C ALA A 25 -18.76 -21.75 27.63
N PRO A 26 -20.06 -21.70 27.96
CA PRO A 26 -20.76 -22.83 28.58
C PRO A 26 -21.53 -23.68 27.56
N LYS A 27 -21.39 -25.00 27.72
CA LYS A 27 -22.10 -26.08 27.02
C LYS A 27 -23.53 -26.20 27.56
N SER A 28 -24.52 -26.37 26.69
CA SER A 28 -25.84 -26.89 27.05
C SER A 28 -26.27 -28.01 26.10
N LYS A 29 -26.74 -29.11 26.70
CA LYS A 29 -27.30 -30.33 26.09
C LYS A 29 -28.82 -30.19 26.02
N MET A 30 -29.48 -30.72 24.98
CA MET A 30 -30.84 -31.32 24.98
C MET A 30 -31.25 -31.79 23.55
N PRO A 31 -32.33 -32.57 23.33
CA PRO A 31 -32.31 -34.04 23.19
C PRO A 31 -32.73 -34.57 21.80
N LYS A 32 -32.53 -35.88 21.59
CA LYS A 32 -32.98 -36.66 20.41
C LYS A 32 -34.51 -36.64 20.25
N LEU A 33 -35.01 -36.46 19.02
CA LEU A 33 -36.30 -36.98 18.59
C LEU A 33 -36.22 -37.56 17.16
N SER A 34 -36.74 -38.78 17.08
CA SER A 34 -37.08 -39.67 15.96
C SER A 34 -37.10 -39.15 14.51
N GLU A 35 -36.44 -39.91 13.64
CA GLU A 35 -36.59 -39.90 12.18
C GLU A 35 -37.95 -40.43 11.73
N THR A 36 -38.55 -39.76 10.74
CA THR A 36 -39.36 -40.40 9.70
C THR A 36 -38.88 -39.86 8.35
N ALA A 37 -38.47 -40.78 7.50
CA ALA A 37 -37.88 -40.56 6.19
C ALA A 37 -38.95 -40.20 5.15
N GLU A 38 -38.79 -39.08 4.44
CA GLU A 38 -39.19 -38.93 3.02
C GLU A 38 -38.28 -37.89 2.32
N ASP A 39 -38.05 -38.15 1.04
CA ASP A 39 -37.03 -37.63 0.13
C ASP A 39 -36.63 -36.14 0.25
N LYS A 40 -35.36 -35.91 0.57
CA LYS A 40 -34.59 -34.74 0.08
C LYS A 40 -33.33 -35.26 -0.56
N LYS A 41 -33.27 -35.24 -1.90
CA LYS A 41 -32.04 -35.47 -2.66
C LYS A 41 -30.98 -34.46 -2.20
N ALA A 42 -30.09 -34.91 -1.31
CA ALA A 42 -28.94 -34.14 -0.89
C ALA A 42 -28.06 -33.84 -2.11
N LEU A 43 -27.59 -32.60 -2.22
CA LEU A 43 -26.58 -32.25 -3.21
C LEU A 43 -25.34 -33.13 -3.00
N PRO A 44 -24.75 -33.69 -4.06
CA PRO A 44 -23.57 -34.52 -3.92
C PRO A 44 -22.45 -33.74 -3.23
N CYS A 45 -21.80 -34.39 -2.27
CA CYS A 45 -20.63 -33.83 -1.59
C CYS A 45 -19.56 -33.47 -2.61
N ALA A 46 -18.82 -32.37 -2.41
CA ALA A 46 -17.78 -31.90 -3.34
C ALA A 46 -16.74 -32.99 -3.69
N VAL A 47 -16.48 -33.91 -2.75
CA VAL A 47 -15.64 -35.11 -2.98
C VAL A 47 -16.19 -36.03 -4.08
N SER A 48 -17.51 -36.17 -4.18
CA SER A 48 -18.17 -37.01 -5.19
C SER A 48 -18.22 -36.35 -6.57
N LEU A 49 -18.16 -35.01 -6.64
CA LEU A 49 -18.13 -34.27 -7.90
C LEU A 49 -16.72 -34.09 -8.46
N LEU A 50 -15.72 -33.91 -7.60
CA LEU A 50 -14.36 -33.53 -7.99
C LEU A 50 -13.38 -34.70 -8.07
N GLY A 51 -13.81 -35.90 -7.66
CA GLY A 51 -12.94 -37.07 -7.54
C GLY A 51 -11.96 -36.96 -6.36
N ALA A 52 -11.49 -38.11 -5.86
CA ALA A 52 -10.42 -38.13 -4.87
C ALA A 52 -9.16 -37.49 -5.47
N LYS A 53 -8.56 -36.52 -4.78
CA LYS A 53 -7.28 -35.93 -5.19
C LYS A 53 -6.24 -37.05 -5.31
N ASN A 54 -5.91 -37.43 -6.54
CA ASN A 54 -4.67 -38.15 -6.81
C ASN A 54 -3.53 -37.23 -6.36
N THR A 55 -2.79 -37.65 -5.34
CA THR A 55 -1.57 -37.01 -4.85
C THR A 55 -0.39 -37.26 -5.79
N GLY A 56 -0.63 -37.22 -7.10
CA GLY A 56 0.37 -37.37 -8.15
C GLY A 56 0.52 -36.06 -8.90
N ASP A 57 1.68 -35.43 -8.71
CA ASP A 57 2.25 -34.37 -9.55
C ASP A 57 1.32 -33.23 -9.97
N VAL A 58 0.96 -32.37 -9.02
CA VAL A 58 0.90 -30.94 -9.32
C VAL A 58 2.13 -30.31 -8.69
N VAL A 59 3.23 -30.30 -9.45
CA VAL A 59 4.34 -29.37 -9.20
C VAL A 59 3.75 -27.99 -9.42
N HIS A 60 3.13 -27.43 -8.37
CA HIS A 60 3.00 -25.99 -8.30
C HIS A 60 4.44 -25.47 -8.32
N ASN A 61 4.84 -24.84 -9.43
CA ASN A 61 6.00 -23.97 -9.48
C ASN A 61 5.79 -22.87 -8.43
N ALA A 62 6.11 -23.20 -7.18
CA ALA A 62 6.27 -22.25 -6.12
C ALA A 62 7.55 -21.50 -6.47
N HIS A 63 7.41 -20.42 -7.24
CA HIS A 63 8.50 -19.46 -7.39
C HIS A 63 8.88 -19.01 -5.97
N ALA A 64 10.06 -19.43 -5.53
CA ALA A 64 10.67 -18.96 -4.30
C ALA A 64 11.01 -17.49 -4.52
N ASP A 65 10.70 -16.67 -3.52
CA ASP A 65 10.98 -15.23 -3.53
C ASP A 65 12.45 -15.06 -3.18
N ASP A 66 13.27 -14.53 -4.09
CA ASP A 66 14.67 -14.22 -3.82
C ASP A 66 14.78 -12.71 -3.49
N PRO A 67 15.10 -12.34 -2.23
CA PRO A 67 15.25 -10.94 -1.85
C PRO A 67 16.32 -10.20 -2.64
N THR A 68 17.30 -10.90 -3.22
CA THR A 68 18.37 -10.27 -4.01
C THR A 68 17.87 -9.74 -5.36
N GLU A 69 16.77 -10.26 -5.89
CA GLU A 69 16.12 -9.74 -7.10
C GLU A 69 15.31 -8.46 -6.83
N HIS A 70 15.24 -8.04 -5.57
CA HIS A 70 14.46 -6.89 -5.11
C HIS A 70 15.25 -5.98 -4.17
N ASP A 71 16.56 -5.82 -4.33
CA ASP A 71 17.39 -4.97 -3.46
C ASP A 71 17.26 -5.30 -1.96
N GLY A 72 17.11 -6.59 -1.64
CA GLY A 72 16.92 -7.10 -0.27
C GLY A 72 15.49 -6.98 0.25
N ARG A 73 14.53 -6.60 -0.58
CA ARG A 73 13.12 -6.44 -0.18
C ARG A 73 12.44 -7.80 -0.02
N VAL A 74 11.86 -8.04 1.15
CA VAL A 74 10.96 -9.18 1.41
C VAL A 74 9.51 -8.78 1.10
N ARG A 75 8.77 -9.64 0.39
CA ARG A 75 7.34 -9.43 0.11
C ARG A 75 6.47 -9.68 1.36
N SER A 76 5.41 -8.90 1.51
CA SER A 76 4.46 -9.05 2.63
C SER A 76 3.53 -10.26 2.47
N PHE A 77 3.25 -10.69 1.23
CA PHE A 77 2.37 -11.83 0.93
C PHE A 77 2.88 -12.67 -0.23
N LYS A 78 2.60 -13.98 -0.21
CA LYS A 78 2.97 -14.91 -1.29
C LYS A 78 2.08 -14.69 -2.51
N HIS A 79 2.67 -14.65 -3.70
CA HIS A 79 1.89 -14.60 -4.93
C HIS A 79 1.08 -15.90 -5.12
N GLU A 80 -0.22 -15.74 -5.33
CA GLU A 80 -1.14 -16.81 -5.71
C GLU A 80 -1.78 -16.48 -7.05
N ARG A 81 -1.94 -17.48 -7.93
CA ARG A 81 -2.50 -17.26 -9.26
C ARG A 81 -3.92 -16.73 -9.14
N GLY A 82 -4.15 -15.54 -9.71
CA GLY A 82 -5.46 -14.87 -9.67
C GLY A 82 -5.58 -13.79 -8.59
N ASN A 83 -4.59 -13.66 -7.70
CA ASN A 83 -4.49 -12.62 -6.69
C ASN A 83 -3.49 -11.53 -7.14
N TRP A 84 -3.97 -10.30 -7.24
CA TRP A 84 -3.25 -9.17 -7.80
C TRP A 84 -3.13 -8.07 -6.76
N ALA A 85 -1.89 -7.70 -6.42
CA ALA A 85 -1.65 -6.59 -5.52
C ALA A 85 -2.10 -5.30 -6.21
N THR A 86 -2.99 -4.58 -5.52
CA THR A 86 -3.71 -3.44 -6.07
C THR A 86 -3.63 -2.28 -5.09
N TYR A 87 -3.31 -1.08 -5.59
CA TYR A 87 -3.27 0.14 -4.79
C TYR A 87 -3.58 1.36 -5.65
N VAL A 88 -4.12 2.40 -5.01
CA VAL A 88 -4.51 3.66 -5.62
C VAL A 88 -3.62 4.78 -5.10
N TYR A 89 -3.15 5.65 -5.99
CA TYR A 89 -2.16 6.67 -5.66
C TYR A 89 -2.24 7.87 -6.61
N ILE A 90 -1.61 8.98 -6.22
CA ILE A 90 -1.36 10.14 -7.06
C ILE A 90 0.10 10.10 -7.49
N LYS A 91 0.40 10.11 -8.79
CA LYS A 91 1.78 10.25 -9.27
C LYS A 91 2.35 11.61 -8.90
N ALA A 92 3.57 11.62 -8.39
CA ALA A 92 4.30 12.84 -8.10
C ALA A 92 5.47 12.98 -9.08
N MET A 93 5.36 13.92 -10.00
CA MET A 93 6.41 14.22 -10.97
C MET A 93 6.87 15.66 -10.75
N SER A 94 8.15 15.84 -10.42
CA SER A 94 8.77 17.14 -10.26
C SER A 94 10.28 16.99 -10.36
N ASP A 95 10.92 17.80 -11.21
CA ASP A 95 12.39 17.85 -11.34
C ASP A 95 13.06 18.12 -9.98
N GLN A 96 12.40 18.90 -9.11
CA GLN A 96 12.88 19.18 -7.76
C GLN A 96 12.97 17.93 -6.87
N LEU A 97 12.15 16.90 -7.12
CA LEU A 97 12.23 15.65 -6.36
C LEU A 97 13.48 14.85 -6.72
N GLU A 98 13.89 14.85 -8.00
CA GLU A 98 15.11 14.17 -8.45
C GLU A 98 16.36 14.86 -7.87
N ASP A 99 16.42 16.19 -7.96
CA ASP A 99 17.48 17.00 -7.35
C ASP A 99 17.55 16.77 -5.82
N MET A 100 16.39 16.66 -5.17
CA MET A 100 16.32 16.33 -3.74
C MET A 100 16.89 14.95 -3.42
N GLN A 101 16.68 13.95 -4.28
CA GLN A 101 17.25 12.62 -4.10
C GLN A 101 18.78 12.68 -4.15
N GLU A 102 19.35 13.37 -5.14
CA GLU A 102 20.81 13.52 -5.27
C GLU A 102 21.43 14.22 -4.05
N VAL A 103 20.86 15.35 -3.65
CA VAL A 103 21.36 16.11 -2.50
C VAL A 103 21.21 15.33 -1.20
N SER A 104 20.14 14.56 -1.04
CA SER A 104 19.91 13.70 0.14
C SER A 104 20.90 12.54 0.21
N GLN A 105 21.25 11.93 -0.93
CA GLN A 105 22.30 10.91 -0.99
C GLN A 105 23.66 11.49 -0.57
N GLY A 106 24.01 12.67 -1.06
CA GLY A 106 25.25 13.35 -0.67
C GLY A 106 25.29 13.72 0.81
N ALA A 107 24.18 14.26 1.35
CA ALA A 107 24.09 14.70 2.74
C ALA A 107 24.17 13.55 3.75
N LEU A 108 23.70 12.36 3.37
CA LEU A 108 23.67 11.16 4.22
C LEU A 108 24.77 10.14 3.87
N ALA A 109 25.68 10.49 2.96
CA ALA A 109 26.80 9.65 2.60
C ALA A 109 27.67 9.34 3.82
N GLY A 110 27.79 8.05 4.16
CA GLY A 110 28.54 7.57 5.34
C GLY A 110 27.78 7.62 6.67
N VAL A 111 26.54 8.13 6.68
CA VAL A 111 25.62 8.06 7.84
C VAL A 111 24.74 6.81 7.75
N VAL A 112 24.16 6.60 6.57
CA VAL A 112 23.30 5.45 6.28
C VAL A 112 23.90 4.67 5.11
N ASP A 113 24.24 3.42 5.36
CA ASP A 113 24.65 2.49 4.32
C ASP A 113 23.46 2.18 3.40
N CYS A 114 23.70 2.15 2.08
CA CYS A 114 22.70 1.76 1.09
C CYS A 114 21.40 2.57 1.16
N LEU A 115 21.51 3.90 1.09
CA LEU A 115 20.35 4.78 0.88
C LEU A 115 19.97 4.77 -0.62
N HIS A 116 18.74 4.38 -0.92
CA HIS A 116 18.25 4.19 -2.28
C HIS A 116 17.21 5.26 -2.65
N ALA A 117 17.31 5.78 -3.87
CA ALA A 117 16.27 6.64 -4.45
C ALA A 117 15.02 5.81 -4.80
N ILE A 118 13.85 6.42 -4.69
CA ILE A 118 12.57 5.83 -5.11
C ILE A 118 12.28 6.30 -6.54
N GLU A 119 12.10 5.35 -7.46
CA GLU A 119 11.83 5.65 -8.87
C GLU A 119 10.37 6.10 -9.09
N ASP A 120 9.41 5.33 -8.56
CA ASP A 120 7.98 5.59 -8.73
C ASP A 120 7.46 6.49 -7.59
N LEU A 121 7.73 7.80 -7.67
CA LEU A 121 7.28 8.77 -6.67
C LEU A 121 5.76 8.97 -6.68
N HIS A 122 5.13 8.83 -5.52
CA HIS A 122 3.68 8.92 -5.39
C HIS A 122 3.18 9.30 -3.99
N ILE A 123 1.92 9.74 -3.91
CA ILE A 123 1.14 9.85 -2.68
C ILE A 123 0.12 8.71 -2.65
N SER A 124 0.19 7.85 -1.64
CA SER A 124 -0.75 6.74 -1.48
C SER A 124 -2.14 7.23 -1.05
N LEU A 125 -3.19 6.70 -1.70
CA LEU A 125 -4.60 6.93 -1.35
C LEU A 125 -5.32 5.65 -0.87
N SER A 126 -4.64 4.51 -0.92
CA SER A 126 -5.13 3.25 -0.36
C SER A 126 -3.96 2.43 0.16
N ARG A 127 -4.23 1.41 0.98
CA ARG A 127 -3.26 0.35 1.26
C ARG A 127 -3.06 -0.52 0.02
N THR A 128 -1.99 -1.31 -0.01
CA THR A 128 -1.85 -2.38 -1.00
C THR A 128 -2.73 -3.55 -0.59
N VAL A 129 -3.76 -3.83 -1.39
CA VAL A 129 -4.75 -4.88 -1.15
C VAL A 129 -4.63 -5.97 -2.20
N VAL A 130 -5.09 -7.17 -1.86
CA VAL A 130 -5.16 -8.28 -2.81
C VAL A 130 -6.52 -8.26 -3.49
N LEU A 131 -6.53 -8.02 -4.80
CA LEU A 131 -7.73 -8.04 -5.63
C LEU A 131 -7.73 -9.28 -6.53
N GLN A 132 -8.87 -9.94 -6.64
CA GLN A 132 -9.02 -11.08 -7.53
C GLN A 132 -9.15 -10.61 -8.98
N TYR A 133 -8.51 -11.33 -9.91
CA TYR A 133 -8.44 -10.96 -11.33
C TYR A 133 -9.81 -10.57 -11.95
N HIS A 134 -10.85 -11.33 -11.63
CA HIS A 134 -12.20 -11.11 -12.18
C HIS A 134 -12.91 -9.87 -11.62
N HIS A 135 -12.45 -9.32 -10.50
CA HIS A 135 -12.96 -8.06 -9.94
C HIS A 135 -12.21 -6.83 -10.45
N ILE A 136 -11.08 -6.97 -11.14
CA ILE A 136 -10.25 -5.82 -11.55
C ILE A 136 -11.06 -4.84 -12.42
N ASP A 137 -11.74 -5.35 -13.45
CA ASP A 137 -12.43 -4.48 -14.40
C ASP A 137 -13.62 -3.74 -13.76
N SER A 138 -14.40 -4.43 -12.91
CA SER A 138 -15.50 -3.79 -12.19
C SER A 138 -15.00 -2.79 -11.15
N PHE A 139 -13.90 -3.11 -10.45
CA PHE A 139 -13.29 -2.23 -9.45
C PHE A 139 -12.78 -0.93 -10.08
N VAL A 140 -12.10 -1.04 -11.22
CA VAL A 140 -11.62 0.11 -11.99
C VAL A 140 -12.79 0.96 -12.48
N GLU A 141 -13.90 0.37 -12.90
CA GLU A 141 -15.10 1.12 -13.31
C GLU A 141 -15.77 1.85 -12.12
N SER A 142 -15.85 1.21 -10.95
CA SER A 142 -16.32 1.86 -9.71
C SER A 142 -15.43 3.05 -9.33
N LEU A 143 -14.10 2.90 -9.43
CA LEU A 143 -13.16 4.01 -9.19
C LEU A 143 -13.37 5.14 -10.21
N ARG A 144 -13.48 4.82 -11.51
CA ARG A 144 -13.69 5.81 -12.57
C ARG A 144 -14.93 6.65 -12.32
N THR A 145 -16.07 6.00 -12.07
CA THR A 145 -17.35 6.68 -11.82
C THR A 145 -17.28 7.58 -10.59
N THR A 146 -16.62 7.12 -9.52
CA THR A 146 -16.50 7.86 -8.26
C THR A 146 -15.54 9.05 -8.36
N LEU A 147 -14.43 8.91 -9.11
CA LEU A 147 -13.39 9.92 -9.20
C LEU A 147 -13.67 10.99 -10.26
N GLU A 148 -14.41 10.68 -11.34
CA GLU A 148 -14.73 11.60 -12.45
C GLU A 148 -15.45 12.87 -12.00
N VAL A 149 -16.16 12.85 -10.86
CA VAL A 149 -16.84 14.04 -10.31
C VAL A 149 -15.92 14.95 -9.49
N SER A 150 -14.69 14.53 -9.21
CA SER A 150 -13.74 15.31 -8.42
C SER A 150 -13.03 16.32 -9.31
N GLY A 151 -12.92 17.57 -8.85
CA GLY A 151 -12.14 18.60 -9.54
C GLY A 151 -10.64 18.45 -9.26
N SER A 152 -9.84 18.91 -10.20
CA SER A 152 -8.39 19.02 -10.12
C SER A 152 -7.99 20.10 -9.12
N PHE A 153 -6.84 19.94 -8.46
CA PHE A 153 -6.37 20.90 -7.47
C PHE A 153 -4.85 20.85 -7.31
N SER A 154 -4.28 21.96 -6.83
CA SER A 154 -2.89 21.99 -6.42
C SER A 154 -2.73 21.69 -4.94
N ILE A 155 -1.62 21.05 -4.59
CA ILE A 155 -1.13 20.85 -3.23
C ILE A 155 0.31 21.33 -3.10
N SER A 156 0.75 21.57 -1.87
CA SER A 156 2.16 21.76 -1.55
C SER A 156 2.65 20.69 -0.55
N LEU A 157 3.93 20.37 -0.64
CA LEU A 157 4.64 19.51 0.30
C LEU A 157 5.91 20.22 0.79
N ARG A 158 6.09 20.26 2.11
CA ARG A 158 7.18 21.02 2.75
C ARG A 158 7.85 20.26 3.88
N ARG A 159 7.06 19.59 4.73
CA ARG A 159 7.58 19.04 5.98
C ARG A 159 8.25 17.70 5.73
N LEU A 160 9.55 17.66 5.92
CA LEU A 160 10.32 16.43 5.95
C LEU A 160 9.91 15.56 7.15
N HIS A 161 9.71 14.27 6.91
CA HIS A 161 9.36 13.29 7.93
C HIS A 161 10.00 11.94 7.61
N ILE A 162 10.36 11.20 8.66
CA ILE A 162 10.94 9.86 8.56
C ILE A 162 9.86 8.85 8.91
N TYR A 163 9.61 7.89 8.03
CA TYR A 163 8.63 6.83 8.22
C TYR A 163 9.32 5.47 8.31
N THR A 164 8.69 4.52 8.99
CA THR A 164 9.06 3.10 8.91
C THR A 164 7.87 2.31 8.45
N ASN A 165 8.11 1.20 7.76
CA ASN A 165 7.05 0.21 7.59
C ASN A 165 6.67 -0.43 8.93
N ALA A 166 5.48 -1.05 8.99
CA ALA A 166 4.96 -1.70 10.19
C ALA A 166 5.93 -2.72 10.79
N GLU A 167 6.66 -3.48 9.96
CA GLU A 167 7.63 -4.47 10.43
C GLU A 167 8.99 -3.87 10.84
N ARG A 168 9.17 -2.55 10.71
CA ARG A 168 10.43 -1.81 10.98
C ARG A 168 11.65 -2.39 10.24
N THR A 169 11.42 -2.96 9.07
CA THR A 169 12.47 -3.52 8.22
C THR A 169 12.97 -2.54 7.17
N ARG A 170 12.30 -1.38 7.01
CA ARG A 170 12.67 -0.30 6.11
C ARG A 170 12.33 1.05 6.72
N THR A 171 13.18 2.02 6.42
CA THR A 171 12.98 3.42 6.79
C THR A 171 12.92 4.26 5.53
N PHE A 172 11.98 5.19 5.47
CA PHE A 172 11.69 6.06 4.34
C PHE A 172 11.89 7.52 4.74
N ILE A 173 12.44 8.30 3.82
CA ILE A 173 12.51 9.76 3.93
C ILE A 173 11.43 10.33 3.02
N ALA A 174 10.57 11.17 3.57
CA ALA A 174 9.40 11.65 2.86
C ALA A 174 9.09 13.12 3.10
N LEU A 175 8.43 13.74 2.12
CA LEU A 175 7.81 15.06 2.27
C LEU A 175 6.31 14.90 2.52
N LYS A 176 5.82 15.47 3.62
CA LYS A 176 4.40 15.49 3.95
C LYS A 176 3.67 16.59 3.20
N VAL A 177 2.43 16.26 2.80
CA VAL A 177 1.46 17.25 2.34
C VAL A 177 1.23 18.28 3.45
N ASP A 178 1.14 19.55 3.06
CA ASP A 178 0.85 20.63 3.99
C ASP A 178 -0.57 20.46 4.59
N ASP A 179 -0.73 20.80 5.87
CA ASP A 179 -2.00 20.66 6.59
C ASP A 179 -3.13 21.42 5.89
N MET A 180 -2.80 22.53 5.20
CA MET A 180 -3.79 23.31 4.45
C MET A 180 -4.44 22.55 3.28
N TYR A 181 -3.79 21.50 2.77
CA TYR A 181 -4.29 20.66 1.68
C TYR A 181 -4.76 19.28 2.13
N PHE A 182 -4.60 18.95 3.42
CA PHE A 182 -4.96 17.65 3.99
C PHE A 182 -6.39 17.27 3.64
N GLU A 183 -7.36 18.16 3.89
CA GLU A 183 -8.77 17.90 3.68
C GLU A 183 -9.12 17.58 2.21
N LYS A 184 -8.43 18.22 1.24
CA LYS A 184 -8.65 17.94 -0.19
C LYS A 184 -8.19 16.54 -0.57
N VAL A 185 -7.00 16.14 -0.11
CA VAL A 185 -6.46 14.80 -0.36
C VAL A 185 -7.27 13.74 0.40
N HIS A 186 -7.68 14.06 1.63
CA HIS A 186 -8.55 13.22 2.45
C HIS A 186 -9.90 12.94 1.77
N GLN A 187 -10.52 13.93 1.13
CA GLN A 187 -11.77 13.73 0.39
C GLN A 187 -11.61 12.78 -0.81
N LEU A 188 -10.46 12.81 -1.50
CA LEU A 188 -10.17 11.81 -2.54
C LEU A 188 -9.96 10.42 -1.94
N MET A 189 -9.18 10.32 -0.86
CA MET A 189 -8.96 9.06 -0.15
C MET A 189 -10.29 8.46 0.33
N ALA A 190 -11.17 9.25 0.93
CA ALA A 190 -12.47 8.81 1.42
C ALA A 190 -13.37 8.24 0.30
N LYS A 191 -13.28 8.81 -0.91
CA LYS A 191 -13.95 8.28 -2.11
C LYS A 191 -13.36 6.93 -2.54
N VAL A 192 -12.03 6.81 -2.53
CA VAL A 192 -11.34 5.54 -2.81
C VAL A 192 -11.72 4.49 -1.77
N ASP A 193 -11.75 4.84 -0.49
CA ASP A 193 -12.17 3.97 0.61
C ASP A 193 -13.64 3.53 0.48
N GLY A 194 -14.51 4.40 -0.05
CA GLY A 194 -15.88 4.04 -0.43
C GLY A 194 -15.90 2.86 -1.39
N VAL A 195 -15.08 2.90 -2.45
CA VAL A 195 -14.93 1.80 -3.40
C VAL A 195 -14.25 0.58 -2.74
N MET A 196 -13.20 0.77 -1.95
CA MET A 196 -12.56 -0.35 -1.22
C MET A 196 -13.57 -1.12 -0.36
N LYS A 197 -14.48 -0.39 0.31
CA LYS A 197 -15.55 -0.97 1.13
C LYS A 197 -16.54 -1.80 0.31
N GLU A 198 -16.94 -1.35 -0.87
CA GLU A 198 -17.83 -2.10 -1.77
C GLU A 198 -17.28 -3.49 -2.11
N TYR A 199 -15.95 -3.57 -2.28
CA TYR A 199 -15.24 -4.82 -2.60
C TYR A 199 -14.75 -5.58 -1.37
N ARG A 200 -15.13 -5.12 -0.16
CA ARG A 200 -14.72 -5.71 1.14
C ARG A 200 -13.19 -5.77 1.31
N LEU A 201 -12.50 -4.77 0.78
CA LEU A 201 -11.05 -4.62 0.89
C LEU A 201 -10.71 -3.78 2.14
N GLN A 202 -9.46 -3.86 2.56
CA GLN A 202 -8.98 -3.05 3.68
C GLN A 202 -9.03 -1.56 3.30
N LEU A 203 -9.57 -0.75 4.21
CA LEU A 203 -9.58 0.71 4.08
C LEU A 203 -8.19 1.28 4.34
N PHE A 204 -8.03 2.58 4.10
CA PHE A 204 -6.82 3.29 4.44
C PHE A 204 -6.60 3.38 5.97
N TYR A 205 -5.53 4.06 6.38
CA TYR A 205 -5.17 4.26 7.78
C TYR A 205 -6.24 5.06 8.53
N GLU A 206 -6.47 4.73 9.81
CA GLU A 206 -7.38 5.49 10.67
C GLU A 206 -6.90 6.94 10.83
N GLU A 207 -5.58 7.12 10.99
CA GLU A 207 -4.92 8.42 10.98
C GLU A 207 -4.07 8.56 9.71
N PRO A 208 -4.64 9.08 8.60
CA PRO A 208 -3.95 9.12 7.33
C PRO A 208 -2.80 10.14 7.34
N SER A 209 -1.66 9.73 6.79
CA SER A 209 -0.49 10.58 6.62
C SER A 209 -0.14 10.66 5.14
N PHE A 210 -0.55 11.73 4.46
CA PHE A 210 -0.25 11.92 3.03
C PHE A 210 1.15 12.46 2.84
N HIS A 211 1.98 11.72 2.11
CA HIS A 211 3.39 12.04 1.89
C HIS A 211 3.90 11.44 0.59
N ILE A 212 5.03 11.97 0.11
CA ILE A 212 5.83 11.40 -0.96
C ILE A 212 7.12 10.88 -0.33
N SER A 213 7.29 9.57 -0.28
CA SER A 213 8.59 8.98 0.03
C SER A 213 9.49 9.11 -1.18
N PHE A 214 10.68 9.68 -1.01
CA PHE A 214 11.63 9.89 -2.10
C PHE A 214 12.95 9.13 -1.92
N MET A 215 13.30 8.75 -0.69
CA MET A 215 14.42 7.84 -0.40
C MET A 215 14.00 6.72 0.56
N TRP A 216 14.72 5.60 0.55
CA TRP A 216 14.55 4.52 1.51
C TRP A 216 15.86 3.79 1.84
N CYS A 217 15.90 3.09 2.98
CA CYS A 217 17.01 2.22 3.36
C CYS A 217 16.49 1.00 4.17
N LEU A 218 17.34 -0.02 4.30
CA LEU A 218 17.02 -1.22 5.07
C LEU A 218 17.21 -1.01 6.59
N GLY A 219 16.34 -1.67 7.35
CA GLY A 219 16.29 -1.63 8.80
C GLY A 219 15.63 -0.37 9.36
N ASP A 220 15.56 -0.34 10.68
CA ASP A 220 15.08 0.80 11.46
C ASP A 220 16.22 1.80 11.69
N LYS A 221 16.16 2.93 10.97
CA LYS A 221 17.15 4.01 11.02
C LYS A 221 16.54 5.33 11.49
N VAL A 222 15.36 5.28 12.13
CA VAL A 222 14.61 6.48 12.53
C VAL A 222 15.42 7.37 13.46
N ALA A 223 16.06 6.80 14.49
CA ALA A 223 16.86 7.58 15.44
C ALA A 223 18.02 8.30 14.73
N VAL A 224 18.79 7.56 13.93
CA VAL A 224 19.94 8.09 13.18
C VAL A 224 19.51 9.17 12.20
N LEU A 225 18.46 8.94 11.41
CA LEU A 225 17.98 9.93 10.44
C LEU A 225 17.40 11.18 11.11
N ASN A 226 16.79 11.05 12.30
CA ASN A 226 16.33 12.21 13.06
C ASN A 226 17.48 13.06 13.61
N GLU A 227 18.60 12.46 14.00
CA GLU A 227 19.80 13.21 14.42
C GLU A 227 20.38 14.05 13.27
N HIS A 228 20.24 13.59 12.02
CA HIS A 228 20.71 14.27 10.81
C HIS A 228 19.62 15.06 10.08
N LEU A 229 18.43 15.22 10.68
CA LEU A 229 17.27 15.82 10.02
C LEU A 229 17.52 17.27 9.63
N ASP A 230 18.22 18.05 10.46
CA ASP A 230 18.50 19.46 10.17
C ASP A 230 19.51 19.63 9.05
N THR A 231 20.54 18.77 8.97
CA THR A 231 21.46 18.72 7.83
C THR A 231 20.69 18.41 6.54
N LEU A 232 19.79 17.44 6.59
CA LEU A 232 18.97 17.05 5.45
C LEU A 232 18.01 18.16 5.02
N LYS A 233 17.34 18.83 5.98
CA LYS A 233 16.51 20.02 5.70
C LYS A 233 17.31 21.14 5.05
N SER A 234 18.49 21.45 5.58
CA SER A 234 19.36 22.49 4.98
C SER A 234 19.73 22.15 3.55
N ALA A 235 20.09 20.89 3.29
CA ALA A 235 20.46 20.43 1.95
C ALA A 235 19.25 20.51 0.98
N ILE A 236 18.08 20.04 1.41
CA ILE A 236 16.83 20.10 0.62
C ILE A 236 16.39 21.55 0.37
N ASN A 237 16.54 22.45 1.34
CA ASN A 237 16.17 23.85 1.18
C ASN A 237 16.99 24.56 0.10
N VAL A 238 18.23 24.13 -0.16
CA VAL A 238 19.03 24.64 -1.30
C VAL A 238 18.35 24.31 -2.63
N VAL A 239 17.73 23.13 -2.74
CA VAL A 239 16.99 22.70 -3.94
C VAL A 239 15.65 23.42 -4.08
N LEU A 240 14.93 23.59 -2.96
CA LEU A 240 13.63 24.25 -2.96
C LEU A 240 13.72 25.77 -3.16
N GLY A 241 14.88 26.37 -2.85
CA GLY A 241 15.11 27.81 -2.92
C GLY A 241 14.06 28.59 -2.13
N ASP A 242 13.59 29.70 -2.68
CA ASP A 242 12.63 30.60 -2.03
C ASP A 242 11.22 30.00 -1.88
N SER A 243 10.90 28.92 -2.61
CA SER A 243 9.59 28.28 -2.53
C SER A 243 9.38 27.56 -1.19
N GLU A 244 10.47 27.02 -0.62
CA GLU A 244 10.47 26.15 0.57
C GLU A 244 9.43 25.01 0.52
N ALA A 245 8.92 24.68 -0.66
CA ALA A 245 7.88 23.68 -0.86
C ALA A 245 7.86 23.20 -2.32
N ILE A 246 7.49 21.93 -2.49
CA ILE A 246 7.16 21.35 -3.79
C ILE A 246 5.67 21.56 -4.03
N SER A 247 5.33 22.12 -5.18
CA SER A 247 3.94 22.26 -5.60
C SER A 247 3.59 21.20 -6.66
N LEU A 248 2.49 20.49 -6.46
CA LEU A 248 1.99 19.50 -7.42
C LEU A 248 0.58 19.86 -7.86
N PHE A 249 0.32 19.76 -9.16
CA PHE A 249 -1.02 19.91 -9.73
C PHE A 249 -1.65 18.54 -9.99
N ILE A 250 -2.61 18.18 -9.14
CA ILE A 250 -3.30 16.89 -9.17
C ILE A 250 -4.47 17.00 -10.13
N HIS A 251 -4.34 16.30 -11.25
CA HIS A 251 -5.36 16.20 -12.30
C HIS A 251 -5.62 14.73 -12.70
N GLU A 252 -4.85 13.79 -12.16
CA GLU A 252 -4.95 12.36 -12.43
C GLU A 252 -4.74 11.55 -11.14
N ILE A 253 -5.47 10.44 -11.04
CA ILE A 253 -5.32 9.40 -10.01
C ILE A 253 -4.98 8.09 -10.72
N ASN A 254 -4.08 7.31 -10.13
CA ASN A 254 -3.59 6.06 -10.71
C ASN A 254 -4.02 4.88 -9.84
N CYS A 255 -4.28 3.75 -10.48
CA CYS A 255 -4.44 2.46 -9.82
C CYS A 255 -3.52 1.45 -10.50
N LYS A 256 -2.64 0.83 -9.73
CA LYS A 256 -1.82 -0.30 -10.21
C LYS A 256 -2.45 -1.56 -9.68
N SER A 257 -2.72 -2.53 -10.56
CA SER A 257 -3.15 -3.87 -10.20
C SER A 257 -2.26 -4.86 -10.92
N GLY A 258 -1.34 -5.47 -10.17
CA GLY A 258 -0.23 -6.25 -10.72
C GLY A 258 0.56 -5.52 -11.79
N ASN A 259 0.62 -6.09 -13.00
CA ASN A 259 1.30 -5.47 -14.14
C ASN A 259 0.41 -4.53 -14.97
N LYS A 260 -0.83 -4.28 -14.53
CA LYS A 260 -1.74 -3.32 -15.18
C LYS A 260 -1.73 -2.01 -14.44
N GLU A 261 -1.79 -0.92 -15.19
CA GLU A 261 -1.95 0.42 -14.67
C GLU A 261 -3.16 1.10 -15.30
N PHE A 262 -3.94 1.79 -14.47
CA PHE A 262 -5.15 2.51 -14.85
C PHE A 262 -5.04 3.95 -14.39
N VAL A 263 -5.51 4.88 -15.21
CA VAL A 263 -5.47 6.33 -14.95
C VAL A 263 -6.89 6.90 -14.98
N PHE A 264 -7.21 7.74 -13.99
CA PHE A 264 -8.49 8.41 -13.84
C PHE A 264 -8.27 9.92 -13.82
N LYS A 265 -8.83 10.62 -14.81
CA LYS A 265 -8.72 12.08 -14.91
C LYS A 265 -9.72 12.76 -13.99
N LEU A 266 -9.26 13.79 -13.30
CA LEU A 266 -10.09 14.71 -12.54
C LEU A 266 -10.61 15.84 -13.45
N LYS A 267 -11.70 16.50 -13.05
CA LYS A 267 -12.34 17.60 -13.80
C LYS A 267 -11.62 18.93 -13.67
#